data_AF-A0A933X7V5-F1
#
_entry.id   AF-A0A933X7V5-F1
#
_cell.length_a   1.000
_cell.length_b   1.000
_cell.length_c   1.000
_cell.angle_alpha   90.00
_cell.angle_beta   90.00
_cell.angle_gamma   90.00
#
_symmetry.space_group_name_H-M   'P 1'
#
loop_
_entity.id
_entity.type
_entity.pdbx_description
1 polymer ?
#
loop_
_entity_poly.entity_id
_entity_poly.type
_entity_poly.pdbx_seq_one_letter_code
_entity_poly.pdbx_strand_id
1 'polypeptide(L)'
;MERGCIYPCTCSRQDVLRALQAPHQGEEEPVYPGTCRSQSRSSRREEAPFPICNPQSATCNQSAPPHVGCYGLEKGSQALSFESDWRTPNSELGTRNSNLRPNWRFRVPDGEIVSFADSHFGPQHFIAGQDFGDFVVWRHDGVPAYQLAVVVDDAAMGITEVVRGADLLPSTARQILLYRALGLEAPAFFHCPLMTDAAGARLAKRHDALSLRTLREQGRTPERLREMMG
;
A
#
# COMPACT_ATOMS: atom_id res chain seq x y z
N MET A 1 2.06 -4.26 -14.74
CA MET A 1 1.61 -5.66 -14.98
C MET A 1 2.60 -6.47 -15.81
N GLU A 2 3.39 -5.84 -16.69
CA GLU A 2 4.33 -6.50 -17.61
C GLU A 2 5.37 -7.42 -16.95
N ARG A 3 5.69 -7.20 -15.67
CA ARG A 3 6.67 -8.04 -14.92
C ARG A 3 6.07 -9.31 -14.29
N GLY A 4 4.76 -9.56 -14.42
CA GLY A 4 4.12 -10.78 -13.92
C GLY A 4 4.03 -10.93 -12.39
N CYS A 5 4.37 -9.88 -11.64
CA CYS A 5 4.41 -9.89 -10.17
C CYS A 5 3.03 -9.75 -9.51
N ILE A 6 1.95 -9.53 -10.27
CA ILE A 6 0.59 -9.41 -9.74
C ILE A 6 -0.39 -10.32 -10.48
N TYR A 7 -1.47 -10.72 -9.81
CA TYR A 7 -2.51 -11.56 -10.39
C TYR A 7 -3.91 -11.24 -9.83
N PRO A 8 -4.99 -11.52 -10.59
CA PRO A 8 -6.36 -11.29 -10.13
C PRO A 8 -6.78 -12.34 -9.11
N CYS A 9 -7.51 -11.92 -8.09
CA CYS A 9 -8.02 -12.73 -7.00
C CYS A 9 -9.50 -12.41 -6.78
N THR A 10 -10.33 -13.45 -6.85
CA THR A 10 -11.79 -13.38 -6.64
C THR A 10 -12.21 -13.87 -5.25
N CYS A 11 -11.27 -14.29 -4.40
CA CYS A 11 -11.57 -14.74 -3.04
C CYS A 11 -12.20 -13.61 -2.21
N SER A 12 -13.30 -13.91 -1.54
CA SER A 12 -13.86 -13.03 -0.52
C SER A 12 -13.01 -13.08 0.75
N ARG A 13 -13.19 -12.09 1.64
CA ARG A 13 -12.56 -12.11 2.98
C ARG A 13 -12.92 -13.38 3.76
N GLN A 14 -14.16 -13.87 3.61
CA GLN A 14 -14.60 -15.10 4.26
C GLN A 14 -13.86 -16.33 3.71
N ASP A 15 -13.60 -16.38 2.41
CA ASP A 15 -12.84 -17.47 1.78
C ASP A 15 -11.39 -17.49 2.26
N VAL A 16 -10.77 -16.31 2.39
CA VAL A 16 -9.40 -16.18 2.93
C VAL A 16 -9.35 -16.67 4.38
N LEU A 17 -10.26 -16.20 5.24
CA LEU A 17 -10.29 -16.59 6.65
C LEU A 17 -10.61 -18.08 6.84
N ARG A 18 -11.48 -18.67 6.00
CA ARG A 18 -11.83 -20.09 6.07
C ARG A 18 -10.63 -20.99 5.74
N ALA A 19 -9.80 -20.59 4.78
CA ALA A 19 -8.59 -21.31 4.44
C ALA A 19 -7.50 -21.24 5.52
N LEU A 20 -7.63 -20.29 6.45
CA LEU A 20 -6.66 -20.00 7.52
C LEU A 20 -7.03 -20.65 8.86
N GLN A 21 -7.98 -21.59 8.87
CA GLN A 21 -8.43 -22.32 10.07
C GLN A 21 -7.42 -23.37 10.58
N ALA A 22 -6.15 -23.00 10.68
CA ALA A 22 -5.18 -23.68 11.54
C ALA A 22 -5.11 -22.93 12.89
N PRO A 23 -5.06 -23.64 14.04
CA PRO A 23 -5.16 -23.01 15.35
C PRO A 23 -3.83 -22.32 15.70
N HIS A 24 -3.72 -21.02 15.38
CA HIS A 24 -2.61 -20.19 15.83
C HIS A 24 -3.14 -19.12 16.79
N GLN A 25 -2.63 -19.16 18.03
CA GLN A 25 -2.91 -18.17 19.07
C GLN A 25 -2.07 -16.91 18.77
N GLY A 26 -2.71 -15.84 18.30
CA GLY A 26 -2.07 -14.53 18.13
C GLY A 26 -2.90 -13.59 17.27
N GLU A 27 -2.78 -12.28 17.49
CA GLU A 27 -3.35 -11.22 16.64
C GLU A 27 -2.59 -11.06 15.30
N GLU A 28 -2.13 -12.15 14.71
CA GLU A 28 -1.29 -12.14 13.51
C GLU A 28 -2.18 -12.09 12.25
N GLU A 29 -1.87 -11.17 11.34
CA GLU A 29 -2.63 -11.00 10.10
C GLU A 29 -2.53 -12.30 9.27
N PRO A 30 -3.65 -12.93 8.91
CA PRO A 30 -3.59 -14.29 8.43
C PRO A 30 -3.07 -14.31 6.98
N VAL A 31 -2.06 -15.15 6.73
CA VAL A 31 -1.33 -15.28 5.46
C VAL A 31 -2.25 -15.79 4.35
N TYR A 32 -2.30 -15.12 3.19
CA TYR A 32 -3.17 -15.58 2.11
C TYR A 32 -2.78 -16.99 1.63
N PRO A 33 -3.72 -17.96 1.56
CA PRO A 33 -3.45 -19.37 1.24
C PRO A 33 -3.05 -19.67 -0.22
N GLY A 34 -3.01 -18.67 -1.10
CA GLY A 34 -2.63 -18.87 -2.49
C GLY A 34 -3.72 -19.46 -3.40
N THR A 35 -5.00 -19.47 -2.99
CA THR A 35 -6.10 -20.14 -3.73
C THR A 35 -6.23 -19.70 -5.21
N CYS A 36 -6.08 -18.41 -5.50
CA CYS A 36 -6.13 -17.87 -6.87
C CYS A 36 -4.75 -17.85 -7.56
N ARG A 37 -3.68 -18.20 -6.85
CA ARG A 37 -2.28 -18.02 -7.29
C ARG A 37 -1.90 -18.94 -8.46
N SER A 38 -2.49 -20.13 -8.54
CA SER A 38 -2.24 -21.11 -9.62
C SER A 38 -3.09 -20.88 -10.87
N GLN A 39 -4.28 -20.27 -10.71
CA GLN A 39 -5.27 -20.07 -11.76
C GLN A 39 -4.86 -19.00 -12.79
N SER A 40 -3.97 -18.09 -12.40
CA SER A 40 -3.45 -17.04 -13.30
C SER A 40 -2.43 -17.53 -14.32
N ARG A 41 -1.95 -18.78 -14.23
CA ARG A 41 -1.04 -19.38 -15.22
C ARG A 41 -1.78 -20.08 -16.37
N SER A 42 -3.01 -20.54 -16.15
CA SER A 42 -3.81 -21.28 -17.14
C SER A 42 -4.73 -20.39 -17.98
N SER A 43 -5.07 -19.18 -17.52
CA SER A 43 -6.00 -18.25 -18.16
C SER A 43 -5.29 -17.07 -18.83
N ARG A 44 -4.47 -17.35 -19.86
CA ARG A 44 -4.06 -16.30 -20.81
C ARG A 44 -5.24 -16.04 -21.75
N ARG A 45 -6.06 -15.03 -21.43
CA ARG A 45 -6.94 -14.21 -22.30
C ARG A 45 -8.07 -13.65 -21.44
N GLU A 46 -7.84 -12.51 -20.82
CA GLU A 46 -8.86 -11.46 -20.64
C GLU A 46 -8.18 -10.23 -20.04
N GLU A 47 -8.49 -9.09 -20.64
CA GLU A 47 -7.71 -7.86 -20.65
C GLU A 47 -7.61 -7.22 -19.25
N ALA A 48 -6.39 -6.79 -18.92
CA ALA A 48 -6.14 -5.93 -17.78
C ALA A 48 -6.93 -4.61 -17.93
N PRO A 49 -7.60 -4.10 -16.88
CA PRO A 49 -8.54 -2.98 -16.99
C PRO A 49 -7.85 -1.60 -17.02
N PHE A 50 -6.58 -1.52 -17.38
CA PHE A 50 -5.90 -0.22 -17.47
C PHE A 50 -6.13 0.37 -18.87
N PRO A 51 -6.66 1.59 -18.98
CA PRO A 51 -6.63 2.30 -20.25
C PRO A 51 -5.16 2.51 -20.62
N ILE A 52 -4.71 1.78 -21.64
CA ILE A 52 -3.45 2.03 -22.31
C ILE A 52 -3.65 3.39 -23.00
N CYS A 53 -3.12 4.46 -22.41
CA CYS A 53 -3.00 5.71 -23.14
C CYS A 53 -1.98 5.46 -24.25
N ASN A 54 -2.47 5.26 -25.48
CA ASN A 54 -1.64 5.01 -26.65
C ASN A 54 -1.09 6.36 -27.17
N PRO A 55 0.22 6.62 -27.12
CA PRO A 55 0.80 7.85 -27.66
C PRO A 55 0.83 7.91 -29.20
N GLN A 56 0.37 6.86 -29.91
CA GLN A 56 0.49 6.76 -31.37
C GLN A 56 -0.82 6.77 -32.17
N SER A 57 -1.97 7.07 -31.55
CA SER A 57 -3.22 7.28 -32.30
C SER A 57 -3.83 8.65 -32.03
N ALA A 58 -3.05 9.70 -32.27
CA ALA A 58 -3.56 11.04 -32.47
C ALA A 58 -3.88 11.24 -33.96
N THR A 59 -5.01 10.70 -34.45
CA THR A 59 -5.65 11.30 -35.62
C THR A 59 -6.37 12.54 -35.13
N CYS A 60 -5.61 13.63 -35.18
CA CYS A 60 -6.07 15.01 -35.19
C CYS A 60 -7.33 15.14 -36.06
N ASN A 61 -8.44 15.57 -35.47
CA ASN A 61 -9.46 16.27 -36.23
C ASN A 61 -9.55 17.71 -35.72
N GLN A 62 -9.27 18.60 -36.64
CA GLN A 62 -8.99 20.00 -36.48
C GLN A 62 -10.26 20.76 -36.11
N SER A 63 -10.23 21.50 -35.00
CA SER A 63 -10.92 22.78 -34.86
C SER A 63 -10.55 23.45 -33.52
N ALA A 64 -9.36 24.04 -33.46
CA ALA A 64 -9.07 25.14 -32.54
C ALA A 64 -8.02 26.08 -33.19
N PRO A 65 -8.17 27.42 -33.06
CA PRO A 65 -7.40 28.41 -33.83
C PRO A 65 -6.00 28.68 -33.22
N PRO A 66 -5.10 29.37 -33.96
CA PRO A 66 -3.65 29.24 -33.79
C PRO A 66 -2.98 30.38 -32.99
N HIS A 67 -1.73 30.10 -32.59
CA HIS A 67 -0.63 30.99 -32.14
C HIS A 67 -0.73 31.48 -30.68
N VAL A 68 0.32 31.52 -29.83
CA VAL A 68 1.78 31.70 -29.94
C VAL A 68 2.39 31.02 -28.68
N GLY A 69 3.57 30.41 -28.59
CA GLY A 69 4.72 30.23 -29.46
C GLY A 69 5.77 29.43 -28.66
N CYS A 70 6.51 28.57 -29.36
CA CYS A 70 7.63 27.81 -28.81
C CYS A 70 8.88 28.68 -28.73
N TYR A 71 9.50 28.83 -27.55
CA TYR A 71 10.93 29.12 -27.42
C TYR A 71 11.51 28.53 -26.11
N GLY A 72 12.59 27.74 -26.26
CA GLY A 72 13.77 27.81 -25.39
C GLY A 72 13.74 27.13 -24.00
N LEU A 73 14.42 25.97 -23.93
CA LEU A 73 15.41 25.58 -22.91
C LEU A 73 15.53 26.47 -21.65
N GLU A 74 15.31 25.91 -20.46
CA GLU A 74 16.33 25.52 -19.47
C GLU A 74 15.70 25.23 -18.09
N LYS A 75 16.35 24.30 -17.38
CA LYS A 75 16.22 23.87 -15.97
C LYS A 75 15.27 24.67 -15.06
N GLY A 76 14.36 23.95 -14.42
CA GLY A 76 13.72 24.43 -13.19
C GLY A 76 12.44 23.67 -12.85
N SER A 77 12.46 23.00 -11.69
CA SER A 77 11.31 22.72 -10.82
C SER A 77 9.93 22.91 -11.45
N GLN A 78 9.27 21.82 -11.82
CA GLN A 78 7.81 21.87 -12.02
C GLN A 78 7.14 21.02 -10.95
N ALA A 79 6.45 21.76 -10.08
CA ALA A 79 5.44 21.28 -9.18
C ALA A 79 4.50 20.33 -9.92
N LEU A 80 4.32 19.14 -9.36
CA LEU A 80 3.28 18.22 -9.77
C LEU A 80 1.93 18.88 -9.46
N SER A 81 1.28 19.43 -10.48
CA SER A 81 -0.12 19.83 -10.40
C SER A 81 -0.96 18.56 -10.20
N PHE A 82 -1.54 18.43 -9.02
CA PHE A 82 -2.52 17.39 -8.72
C PHE A 82 -3.85 17.74 -9.40
N GLU A 83 -4.10 17.21 -10.60
CA GLU A 83 -5.47 17.18 -11.13
C GLU A 83 -6.37 16.32 -10.23
N SER A 84 -7.53 16.86 -9.89
CA SER A 84 -8.52 16.36 -8.92
C SER A 84 -9.42 15.22 -9.42
N ASP A 85 -8.92 14.37 -10.32
CA ASP A 85 -9.73 13.35 -11.01
C ASP A 85 -9.63 11.94 -10.39
N TRP A 86 -8.92 11.79 -9.27
CA TRP A 86 -8.66 10.50 -8.62
C TRP A 86 -9.84 9.90 -7.84
N ARG A 87 -11.02 10.54 -7.85
CA ARG A 87 -12.26 9.97 -7.31
C ARG A 87 -13.21 9.65 -8.45
N THR A 88 -13.33 8.36 -8.78
CA THR A 88 -14.45 7.86 -9.57
C THR A 88 -15.77 8.20 -8.84
N PRO A 89 -16.80 8.74 -9.52
CA PRO A 89 -18.09 8.98 -8.91
C PRO A 89 -18.71 7.64 -8.48
N ASN A 90 -19.31 7.61 -7.28
CA ASN A 90 -20.15 6.50 -6.82
C ASN A 90 -21.33 6.35 -7.80
N SER A 91 -21.26 5.40 -8.74
CA SER A 91 -22.42 4.98 -9.52
C SER A 91 -23.20 3.92 -8.73
N GLU A 92 -24.50 4.18 -8.62
CA GLU A 92 -25.48 3.55 -7.74
C GLU A 92 -25.63 2.02 -7.88
N LEU A 93 -26.03 1.41 -6.76
CA LEU A 93 -26.27 -0.02 -6.54
C LEU A 93 -27.35 -0.60 -7.46
N GLY A 94 -27.06 -1.76 -8.07
CA GLY A 94 -28.10 -2.63 -8.63
C GLY A 94 -27.57 -3.91 -9.28
N THR A 95 -28.16 -5.04 -8.91
CA THR A 95 -28.03 -6.41 -9.46
C THR A 95 -26.74 -7.21 -9.18
N ARG A 96 -26.92 -8.41 -8.60
CA ARG A 96 -25.88 -9.45 -8.46
C ARG A 96 -25.37 -9.83 -9.85
N ASN A 97 -24.12 -9.49 -10.18
CA ASN A 97 -23.62 -9.57 -11.54
C ASN A 97 -22.21 -10.15 -11.58
N SER A 98 -21.91 -10.92 -12.63
CA SER A 98 -20.58 -11.40 -13.03
C SER A 98 -19.60 -10.28 -13.43
N ASN A 99 -19.80 -9.06 -12.93
CA ASN A 99 -19.10 -7.81 -13.27
C ASN A 99 -18.27 -7.26 -12.09
N LEU A 100 -18.02 -8.05 -11.05
CA LEU A 100 -17.15 -7.62 -9.96
C LEU A 100 -15.69 -7.73 -10.41
N ARG A 101 -15.03 -6.56 -10.53
CA ARG A 101 -13.59 -6.50 -10.80
C ARG A 101 -12.85 -7.30 -9.70
N PRO A 102 -11.82 -8.08 -10.03
CA PRO A 102 -11.08 -8.82 -9.00
C PRO A 102 -10.26 -7.86 -8.14
N ASN A 103 -9.89 -8.30 -6.94
CA ASN A 103 -8.75 -7.69 -6.25
C ASN A 103 -7.47 -8.14 -6.96
N TRP A 104 -6.48 -7.27 -7.08
CA TRP A 104 -5.16 -7.65 -7.58
C TRP A 104 -4.22 -7.88 -6.40
N ARG A 105 -3.56 -9.04 -6.39
CA ARG A 105 -2.57 -9.40 -5.37
C ARG A 105 -1.17 -9.39 -5.94
N PHE A 106 -0.21 -8.97 -5.13
CA PHE A 106 1.21 -9.18 -5.38
C PHE A 106 1.56 -10.63 -5.09
N ARG A 107 2.26 -11.26 -6.03
CA ARG A 107 2.82 -12.61 -5.89
C ARG A 107 4.16 -12.48 -5.20
N VAL A 108 4.23 -12.87 -3.93
CA VAL A 108 5.50 -12.89 -3.21
C VAL A 108 6.43 -13.99 -3.77
N PRO A 109 7.74 -13.79 -3.75
CA PRO A 109 8.71 -14.84 -4.08
C PRO A 109 8.92 -15.76 -2.87
N ASP A 110 8.23 -16.92 -2.84
CA ASP A 110 8.26 -17.80 -1.65
C ASP A 110 9.69 -18.23 -1.29
N GLY A 111 10.00 -18.19 0.01
CA GLY A 111 11.31 -18.54 0.56
C GLY A 111 12.37 -17.46 0.42
N GLU A 112 12.11 -16.36 -0.30
CA GLU A 112 13.02 -15.22 -0.34
C GLU A 112 13.08 -14.54 1.03
N ILE A 113 14.31 -14.31 1.51
CA ILE A 113 14.56 -13.51 2.72
C ILE A 113 14.62 -12.04 2.32
N VAL A 114 13.59 -11.29 2.68
CA VAL A 114 13.57 -9.83 2.55
C VAL A 114 14.28 -9.23 3.76
N SER A 115 15.43 -8.61 3.50
CA SER A 115 16.26 -7.99 4.54
C SER A 115 16.31 -6.48 4.36
N PHE A 116 16.30 -5.74 5.47
CA PHE A 116 16.54 -4.29 5.50
C PHE A 116 17.18 -3.87 6.82
N ALA A 117 17.85 -2.72 6.82
CA ALA A 117 18.32 -2.10 8.04
C ALA A 117 17.24 -1.16 8.58
N ASP A 118 16.89 -1.32 9.85
CA ASP A 118 16.12 -0.34 10.60
C ASP A 118 17.06 0.45 11.51
N SER A 119 16.94 1.77 11.50
CA SER A 119 17.80 2.66 12.29
C SER A 119 17.61 2.52 13.81
N HIS A 120 16.47 1.96 14.27
CA HIS A 120 16.21 1.72 15.69
C HIS A 120 16.38 0.24 16.08
N PHE A 121 15.76 -0.67 15.33
CA PHE A 121 15.76 -2.10 15.61
C PHE A 121 16.92 -2.87 14.96
N GLY A 122 17.78 -2.21 14.18
CA GLY A 122 18.90 -2.83 13.48
C GLY A 122 18.46 -3.69 12.29
N PRO A 123 19.29 -4.64 11.84
CA PRO A 123 18.96 -5.52 10.72
C PRO A 123 17.69 -6.34 10.98
N GLN A 124 16.76 -6.31 10.03
CA GLN A 124 15.50 -7.03 10.05
C GLN A 124 15.43 -8.02 8.90
N HIS A 125 14.76 -9.16 9.13
CA HIS A 125 14.62 -10.25 8.15
C HIS A 125 13.21 -10.82 8.19
N PHE A 126 12.60 -10.98 7.02
CA PHE A 126 11.31 -11.63 6.86
C PHE A 126 11.33 -12.58 5.66
N ILE A 127 10.80 -13.77 5.82
CA ILE A 127 10.72 -14.82 4.81
C ILE A 127 9.37 -14.72 4.09
N ALA A 128 9.42 -14.36 2.81
CA ALA A 128 8.25 -14.32 1.94
C ALA A 128 7.58 -15.71 1.84
N GLY A 129 6.27 -15.76 1.95
CA GLY A 129 5.48 -16.99 1.97
C GLY A 129 5.39 -17.67 3.35
N GLN A 130 6.18 -17.24 4.34
CA GLN A 130 6.10 -17.71 5.73
C GLN A 130 5.63 -16.59 6.66
N ASP A 131 6.40 -15.50 6.74
CA ASP A 131 6.07 -14.36 7.61
C ASP A 131 4.99 -13.46 7.00
N PHE A 132 4.83 -13.50 5.68
CA PHE A 132 3.74 -12.85 4.96
C PHE A 132 3.48 -13.51 3.61
N GLY A 133 2.22 -13.46 3.16
CA GLY A 133 1.81 -14.04 1.87
C GLY A 133 1.48 -13.00 0.81
N ASP A 134 0.88 -13.47 -0.28
CA ASP A 134 0.41 -12.62 -1.37
C ASP A 134 -0.60 -11.59 -0.87
N PHE A 135 -0.23 -10.31 -0.92
CA PHE A 135 -1.02 -9.21 -0.39
C PHE A 135 -1.73 -8.43 -1.48
N VAL A 136 -2.85 -7.79 -1.14
CA VAL A 136 -3.62 -6.97 -2.09
C VAL A 136 -2.83 -5.70 -2.41
N VAL A 137 -2.74 -5.35 -3.70
CA VAL A 137 -2.16 -4.10 -4.20
C VAL A 137 -3.19 -3.21 -4.87
N TRP A 138 -4.27 -3.79 -5.39
CA TRP A 138 -5.40 -3.06 -5.95
C TRP A 138 -6.70 -3.72 -5.53
N ARG A 139 -7.65 -2.94 -5.05
CA ARG A 139 -8.94 -3.46 -4.60
C ARG A 139 -9.94 -3.52 -5.75
N HIS A 140 -10.94 -4.39 -5.59
CA HIS A 140 -12.05 -4.52 -6.54
C HIS A 140 -12.85 -3.23 -6.75
N ASP A 141 -12.89 -2.34 -5.74
CA ASP A 141 -13.55 -1.03 -5.81
C ASP A 141 -12.71 0.05 -6.49
N GLY A 142 -11.57 -0.32 -7.09
CA GLY A 142 -10.74 0.58 -7.89
C GLY A 142 -9.73 1.39 -7.08
N VAL A 143 -9.64 1.18 -5.77
CA VAL A 143 -8.72 1.91 -4.89
C VAL A 143 -7.42 1.12 -4.71
N PRO A 144 -6.23 1.75 -4.78
CA PRO A 144 -4.97 1.09 -4.44
C PRO A 144 -4.98 0.65 -2.97
N ALA A 145 -4.41 -0.51 -2.69
CA ALA A 145 -4.23 -0.96 -1.32
C ALA A 145 -3.05 -0.22 -0.67
N TYR A 146 -3.07 -0.15 0.67
CA TYR A 146 -2.09 0.57 1.48
C TYR A 146 -0.64 0.32 1.06
N GLN A 147 -0.26 -0.93 0.80
CA GLN A 147 1.12 -1.29 0.46
C GLN A 147 1.59 -0.63 -0.84
N LEU A 148 0.74 -0.57 -1.87
CA LEU A 148 1.09 0.06 -3.14
C LEU A 148 1.00 1.58 -3.05
N ALA A 149 -0.05 2.11 -2.41
CA ALA A 149 -0.25 3.55 -2.26
C ALA A 149 0.96 4.21 -1.60
N VAL A 150 1.42 3.68 -0.45
CA VAL A 150 2.58 4.20 0.27
C VAL A 150 3.84 4.23 -0.60
N VAL A 151 4.15 3.12 -1.28
CA VAL A 151 5.38 3.01 -2.10
C VAL A 151 5.38 4.01 -3.25
N VAL A 152 4.24 4.19 -3.91
CA VAL A 152 4.12 5.14 -5.03
C VAL A 152 4.21 6.58 -4.52
N ASP A 153 3.50 6.90 -3.44
CA ASP A 153 3.49 8.24 -2.86
C ASP A 153 4.86 8.63 -2.30
N ASP A 154 5.51 7.74 -1.54
CA ASP A 154 6.86 7.96 -1.00
C ASP A 154 7.86 8.27 -2.12
N ALA A 155 7.86 7.47 -3.19
CA ALA A 155 8.75 7.66 -4.32
C ALA A 155 8.43 8.95 -5.10
N ALA A 156 7.15 9.24 -5.33
CA ALA A 156 6.72 10.47 -6.02
C ALA A 156 7.05 11.73 -5.22
N MET A 157 7.01 11.66 -3.90
CA MET A 157 7.35 12.76 -2.98
C MET A 157 8.85 12.83 -2.66
N GLY A 158 9.66 11.87 -3.10
CA GLY A 158 11.09 11.83 -2.82
C GLY A 158 11.40 11.62 -1.34
N ILE A 159 10.59 10.83 -0.64
CA ILE A 159 10.81 10.51 0.77
C ILE A 159 12.12 9.73 0.92
N THR A 160 13.01 10.23 1.78
CA THR A 160 14.33 9.63 2.03
C THR A 160 14.37 8.78 3.29
N GLU A 161 13.47 9.03 4.25
CA GLU A 161 13.35 8.27 5.49
C GLU A 161 11.88 8.15 5.90
N VAL A 162 11.47 6.93 6.27
CA VAL A 162 10.13 6.61 6.77
C VAL A 162 10.21 6.31 8.26
N VAL A 163 9.56 7.14 9.07
CA VAL A 163 9.45 7.00 10.52
C VAL A 163 8.03 6.58 10.89
N ARG A 164 7.84 5.39 11.49
CA ARG A 164 6.51 4.85 11.81
C ARG A 164 6.54 3.82 12.94
N GLY A 165 5.39 3.34 13.41
CA GLY A 165 5.32 2.36 14.51
C GLY A 165 5.86 0.97 14.14
N ALA A 166 6.45 0.27 15.12
CA ALA A 166 7.04 -1.07 14.96
C ALA A 166 6.04 -2.17 14.53
N ASP A 167 4.73 -1.93 14.71
CA ASP A 167 3.67 -2.78 14.18
C ASP A 167 3.69 -2.88 12.64
N LEU A 168 4.36 -1.94 11.97
CA LEU A 168 4.46 -1.90 10.51
C LEU A 168 5.74 -2.53 9.95
N LEU A 169 6.60 -3.15 10.77
CA LEU A 169 7.79 -3.86 10.32
C LEU A 169 7.49 -4.91 9.23
N PRO A 170 6.47 -5.78 9.35
CA PRO A 170 6.12 -6.70 8.26
C PRO A 170 5.64 -6.00 6.99
N SER A 171 5.02 -4.80 7.11
CA SER A 171 4.65 -4.00 5.95
C SER A 171 5.87 -3.47 5.22
N THR A 172 6.95 -3.12 5.92
CA THR A 172 8.22 -2.72 5.31
C THR A 172 8.76 -3.80 4.37
N ALA A 173 8.76 -5.07 4.79
CA ALA A 173 9.19 -6.17 3.93
C ALA A 173 8.34 -6.30 2.66
N ARG A 174 7.01 -6.17 2.78
CA ARG A 174 6.09 -6.17 1.62
C ARG A 174 6.34 -4.99 0.68
N GLN A 175 6.59 -3.81 1.23
CA GLN A 175 6.85 -2.59 0.47
C GLN A 175 8.19 -2.63 -0.25
N ILE A 176 9.23 -3.21 0.35
CA ILE A 176 10.53 -3.45 -0.30
C ILE A 176 10.37 -4.31 -1.57
N LEU A 177 9.53 -5.34 -1.53
CA LEU A 177 9.24 -6.14 -2.73
C LEU A 177 8.58 -5.29 -3.83
N LEU A 178 7.73 -4.33 -3.47
CA LEU A 178 7.13 -3.39 -4.43
C LEU A 178 8.13 -2.39 -4.98
N TYR A 179 8.97 -1.77 -4.15
CA TYR A 179 10.07 -0.90 -4.58
C TYR A 179 10.94 -1.60 -5.63
N ARG A 180 11.39 -2.83 -5.32
CA ARG A 180 12.16 -3.68 -6.25
C ARG A 180 11.39 -3.96 -7.55
N ALA A 181 10.13 -4.37 -7.45
CA ALA A 181 9.32 -4.70 -8.61
C ALA A 181 9.10 -3.50 -9.54
N LEU A 182 8.96 -2.30 -8.98
CA LEU A 182 8.79 -1.04 -9.71
C LEU A 182 10.12 -0.42 -10.17
N GLY A 183 11.27 -0.93 -9.71
CA GLY A 183 12.58 -0.36 -10.01
C GLY A 183 12.82 0.98 -9.31
N LEU A 184 12.22 1.16 -8.14
CA LEU A 184 12.32 2.35 -7.30
C LEU A 184 13.30 2.09 -6.16
N GLU A 185 13.96 3.14 -5.69
CA GLU A 185 14.81 3.09 -4.50
C GLU A 185 13.95 3.18 -3.24
N ALA A 186 14.20 2.28 -2.27
CA ALA A 186 13.51 2.31 -0.99
C ALA A 186 14.16 3.34 -0.06
N PRO A 187 13.37 4.07 0.75
CA PRO A 187 13.90 5.00 1.75
C PRO A 187 14.62 4.26 2.88
N ALA A 188 15.32 5.02 3.72
CA ALA A 188 15.72 4.53 5.04
C ALA A 188 14.48 4.31 5.93
N PHE A 189 14.57 3.41 6.91
CA PHE A 189 13.47 3.10 7.82
C PHE A 189 13.89 3.29 9.28
N PHE A 190 12.98 3.89 10.06
CA PHE A 190 13.07 3.95 11.52
C PHE A 190 11.71 3.52 12.08
N HIS A 191 11.70 2.46 12.88
CA HIS A 191 10.47 2.03 13.55
C HIS A 191 10.46 2.43 15.03
N CYS A 192 9.43 3.16 15.43
CA CYS A 192 9.21 3.57 16.81
C CYS A 192 8.63 2.42 17.64
N PRO A 193 9.15 2.15 18.85
CA PRO A 193 8.55 1.20 19.78
C PRO A 193 7.07 1.52 20.05
N LEU A 194 6.27 0.47 20.28
CA LEU A 194 4.86 0.64 20.63
C LEU A 194 4.74 1.12 22.08
N MET A 195 3.85 2.09 22.31
CA MET A 195 3.58 2.54 23.67
C MET A 195 2.85 1.45 24.47
N THR A 196 3.35 1.21 25.67
CA THR A 196 2.81 0.25 26.62
C THR A 196 2.34 0.95 27.89
N ASP A 197 1.39 0.34 28.59
CA ASP A 197 1.03 0.76 29.94
C ASP A 197 2.08 0.31 30.98
N ALA A 198 1.84 0.63 32.25
CA ALA A 198 2.72 0.25 33.36
C ALA A 198 2.85 -1.27 33.55
N ALA A 199 1.93 -2.07 33.00
CA ALA A 199 1.98 -3.53 33.02
C ALA A 199 2.64 -4.11 31.75
N GLY A 200 3.11 -3.27 30.84
CA GLY A 200 3.70 -3.68 29.57
C GLY A 200 2.69 -4.02 28.47
N ALA A 201 1.38 -3.82 28.72
CA ALA A 201 0.36 -4.08 27.71
C ALA A 201 0.28 -2.93 26.71
N ARG A 202 0.20 -3.26 25.42
CA ARG A 202 0.14 -2.26 24.34
C ARG A 202 -1.07 -1.35 24.51
N LEU A 203 -0.84 -0.04 24.51
CA LEU A 203 -1.91 0.95 24.51
C LEU A 203 -2.65 0.90 23.17
N ALA A 204 -3.90 0.44 23.19
CA ALA A 204 -4.80 0.51 22.04
C ALA A 204 -5.71 1.75 22.12
N LYS A 205 -6.08 2.30 20.96
CA LYS A 205 -7.03 3.43 20.79
C LYS A 205 -8.39 3.26 21.51
N ARG A 206 -8.69 2.10 22.09
CA ARG A 206 -9.94 1.81 22.81
C ARG A 206 -10.02 2.51 24.17
N HIS A 207 -8.89 2.96 24.72
CA HIS A 207 -8.85 3.73 25.97
C HIS A 207 -9.09 5.22 25.67
N ASP A 208 -10.36 5.59 25.52
CA ASP A 208 -10.80 6.96 25.16
C ASP A 208 -10.27 8.06 26.10
N ALA A 209 -9.91 7.68 27.34
CA ALA A 209 -9.26 8.52 28.33
C ALA A 209 -7.87 9.05 27.91
N LEU A 210 -7.22 8.44 26.90
CA LEU A 210 -5.88 8.78 26.43
C LEU A 210 -5.85 9.45 25.04
N SER A 211 -7.01 9.81 24.48
CA SER A 211 -7.01 10.56 23.22
C SER A 211 -6.38 11.96 23.41
N LEU A 212 -5.68 12.47 22.39
CA LEU A 212 -5.12 13.83 22.43
C LEU A 212 -6.20 14.90 22.68
N ARG A 213 -7.44 14.65 22.20
CA ARG A 213 -8.59 15.51 22.47
C ARG A 213 -8.91 15.52 23.96
N THR A 214 -9.08 14.34 24.56
CA THR A 214 -9.40 14.16 25.98
C THR A 214 -8.32 14.79 26.87
N LEU A 215 -7.05 14.55 26.56
CA LEU A 215 -5.93 15.12 27.31
C LEU A 215 -5.90 16.65 27.24
N ARG A 216 -6.22 17.22 26.07
CA ARG A 216 -6.31 18.67 25.89
C ARG A 216 -7.50 19.27 26.64
N GLU A 217 -8.66 18.61 26.64
CA GLU A 217 -9.84 19.00 27.41
C GLU A 217 -9.59 18.94 28.93
N GLN A 218 -8.73 18.03 29.38
CA GLN A 218 -8.24 17.96 30.77
C GLN A 218 -7.15 18.99 31.11
N GLY A 219 -6.81 19.90 30.19
CA GLY A 219 -5.81 20.94 30.40
C GLY A 219 -4.36 20.45 30.37
N ARG A 220 -4.07 19.26 29.84
CA ARG A 220 -2.70 18.79 29.64
C ARG A 220 -2.02 19.62 28.54
N THR A 221 -0.83 20.12 28.83
CA THR A 221 -0.03 20.86 27.85
C THR A 221 0.83 19.91 27.00
N PRO A 222 1.12 20.24 25.73
CA PRO A 222 2.01 19.46 24.89
C PRO A 222 3.41 19.27 25.48
N GLU A 223 3.94 20.26 26.20
CA GLU A 223 5.23 20.21 26.88
C GLU A 223 5.21 19.12 27.95
N ARG A 224 4.17 19.12 28.80
CA ARG A 224 4.03 18.15 29.87
C ARG A 224 3.82 16.73 29.35
N LEU A 225 3.12 16.58 28.24
CA LEU A 225 2.95 15.28 27.59
C LEU A 225 4.28 14.76 27.02
N ARG A 226 5.08 15.62 26.38
CA ARG A 226 6.41 15.26 25.88
C ARG A 226 7.34 14.80 27.00
N GLU A 227 7.38 15.54 28.12
CA GLU A 227 8.13 15.13 29.32
C GLU A 227 7.71 13.76 29.87
N MET A 228 6.42 13.42 29.77
CA MET A 228 5.90 12.13 30.23
C MET A 228 6.21 10.96 29.28
N MET A 229 6.43 11.24 27.99
CA MET A 229 6.61 10.22 26.94
C MET A 229 8.09 9.95 26.63
N GLY A 230 9.01 10.80 27.10
CA GLY A 230 10.44 10.73 26.80
C GLY A 230 10.81 11.57 25.59
#